data_AF-A0A3C0T8T7-F1
#
_entry.id   AF-A0A3C0T8T7-F1
#
_cell.length_a   1.000
_cell.length_b   1.000
_cell.length_c   1.000
_cell.angle_alpha   90.00
_cell.angle_beta   90.00
_cell.angle_gamma   90.00
#
_symmetry.space_group_name_H-M   'P 1'
#
loop_
_entity.id
_entity.type
_entity.pdbx_description
1 polymer ?
#
loop_
_entity_poly.entity_id
_entity_poly.type
_entity_poly.pdbx_seq_one_letter_code
_entity_poly.pdbx_strand_id
1 'polypeptide(L)' 'NPVAKHLAIFSNVIASTEDTNFKGDAKANQLNKAYGSGHYDYAGNSNADLAVWSHARAAILVGVPTGLRRKVENTVSI' A
#
# COMPACT_ATOMS: atom_id res chain seq x y z
N ASN A 1 -13.22 -12.14 5.20
CA ASN A 1 -13.46 -10.82 4.60
C ASN A 1 -14.75 -10.87 3.75
N PRO A 2 -15.87 -10.29 4.21
CA PRO A 2 -17.17 -10.34 3.51
C PRO A 2 -17.20 -9.54 2.20
N VAL A 3 -16.49 -8.41 2.13
CA VAL A 3 -16.38 -7.59 0.90
C VAL A 3 -15.70 -8.38 -0.21
N ALA A 4 -14.57 -9.02 0.10
CA ALA A 4 -13.83 -9.80 -0.89
C ALA A 4 -14.64 -10.98 -1.43
N LYS A 5 -15.39 -11.67 -0.55
CA LYS A 5 -16.29 -12.77 -0.92
C LYS A 5 -17.44 -12.30 -1.81
N HIS A 6 -18.03 -11.15 -1.48
CA HIS A 6 -19.15 -10.60 -2.25
C HIS A 6 -18.73 -10.16 -3.66
N LEU A 7 -17.59 -9.49 -3.78
CA LEU A 7 -17.13 -8.97 -5.07
C LEU A 7 -16.45 -10.03 -5.95
N ALA A 8 -15.81 -11.05 -5.36
CA ALA A 8 -15.15 -12.16 -6.06
C ALA A 8 -14.10 -11.76 -7.14
N ILE A 9 -13.61 -10.52 -7.09
CA ILE A 9 -12.58 -9.98 -8.00
C ILE A 9 -11.15 -10.05 -7.46
N PHE A 10 -10.99 -10.36 -6.17
CA PHE A 10 -9.67 -10.33 -5.53
C PHE A 10 -9.03 -11.71 -5.56
N SER A 11 -7.86 -11.81 -6.19
CA SER A 11 -7.06 -13.05 -6.21
C SER A 11 -6.39 -13.34 -4.86
N ASN A 12 -6.12 -12.30 -4.07
CA ASN A 12 -5.56 -12.43 -2.73
C ASN A 12 -5.99 -11.26 -1.82
N VAL A 13 -6.06 -11.50 -0.51
CA VAL A 13 -6.39 -10.50 0.50
C VAL A 13 -5.37 -10.54 1.63
N ILE A 14 -4.62 -9.46 1.79
CA ILE A 14 -3.73 -9.24 2.93
C ILE A 14 -4.38 -8.20 3.84
N ALA A 15 -4.72 -8.58 5.06
CA ALA A 15 -5.41 -7.73 6.02
C ALA A 15 -4.88 -7.97 7.44
N SER A 16 -4.98 -6.94 8.29
CA SER A 16 -4.62 -7.08 9.71
C SER A 16 -5.40 -8.21 10.37
N THR A 17 -4.73 -8.93 11.26
CA THR A 17 -5.32 -9.95 12.12
C THR A 17 -5.37 -9.42 13.56
N GLU A 18 -5.93 -10.20 14.50
CA GLU A 18 -5.92 -9.84 15.93
C GLU A 18 -4.50 -9.62 16.46
N ASP A 19 -3.53 -10.40 15.96
CA ASP A 19 -2.14 -10.36 16.42
C ASP A 19 -1.21 -9.51 15.53
N THR A 20 -1.68 -9.01 14.38
CA THR A 20 -0.81 -8.32 13.41
C THR A 20 -1.48 -7.13 12.78
N ASN A 21 -0.95 -5.94 13.07
CA ASN A 21 -1.35 -4.70 12.41
C ASN A 21 -0.52 -4.46 11.15
N PHE A 22 -1.10 -4.69 9.96
CA PHE A 22 -0.47 -4.34 8.69
C PHE A 22 -0.68 -2.86 8.36
N LYS A 23 0.18 -2.02 8.92
CA LYS A 23 0.26 -0.58 8.64
C LYS A 23 1.73 -0.17 8.50
N GLY A 24 2.01 0.85 7.67
CA GLY A 24 3.38 1.34 7.50
C GLY A 24 4.32 0.23 7.04
N ASP A 25 5.47 0.14 7.71
CA ASP A 25 6.54 -0.81 7.39
C ASP A 25 6.09 -2.27 7.46
N ALA A 26 5.19 -2.62 8.39
CA ALA A 26 4.67 -3.99 8.49
C ALA A 26 3.93 -4.39 7.20
N LYS A 27 3.17 -3.47 6.60
CA LYS A 27 2.50 -3.71 5.32
C LYS A 27 3.52 -3.73 4.17
N ALA A 28 4.48 -2.80 4.16
CA ALA A 28 5.51 -2.76 3.13
C ALA A 28 6.32 -4.07 3.10
N ASN A 29 6.76 -4.57 4.24
CA ASN A 29 7.49 -5.83 4.36
C ASN A 29 6.68 -7.03 3.86
N GLN A 30 5.38 -7.08 4.20
CA GLN A 30 4.51 -8.16 3.74
C GLN A 30 4.31 -8.13 2.21
N LEU A 31 4.16 -6.94 1.61
CA LEU A 31 4.04 -6.77 0.16
C LEU A 31 5.35 -7.08 -0.56
N ASN A 32 6.48 -6.62 -0.02
CA ASN A 32 7.81 -6.95 -0.54
C ASN A 32 8.08 -8.45 -0.50
N LYS A 33 7.65 -9.15 0.56
CA LYS A 33 7.75 -10.61 0.66
C LYS A 33 6.85 -11.32 -0.36
N ALA A 34 5.64 -10.80 -0.60
CA ALA A 34 4.68 -11.44 -1.48
C ALA A 34 4.98 -11.20 -2.98
N TYR A 35 5.45 -9.99 -3.33
CA TYR A 35 5.52 -9.53 -4.71
C TYR A 35 6.91 -9.02 -5.13
N GLY A 36 7.80 -8.73 -4.18
CA GLY A 36 9.11 -8.12 -4.44
C GLY A 36 9.09 -6.59 -4.42
N SER A 37 10.12 -5.98 -3.83
CA SER A 37 10.29 -4.51 -3.85
C SER A 37 10.49 -4.02 -5.29
N GLY A 38 9.73 -3.01 -5.70
CA GLY A 38 9.74 -2.44 -7.05
C GLY A 38 8.91 -3.22 -8.07
N HIS A 39 8.19 -4.26 -7.64
CA HIS A 39 7.46 -5.17 -8.53
C HIS A 39 5.93 -5.11 -8.36
N TYR A 40 5.43 -4.14 -7.60
CA TYR A 40 4.00 -3.88 -7.43
C TYR A 40 3.69 -2.38 -7.47
N ASP A 41 2.50 -2.02 -7.93
CA ASP A 41 1.94 -0.69 -7.74
C ASP A 41 1.07 -0.67 -6.48
N TYR A 42 0.95 0.48 -5.82
CA TYR A 42 0.18 0.56 -4.58
C TYR A 42 -0.72 1.80 -4.53
N ALA A 43 -2.02 1.54 -4.35
CA ALA A 43 -3.04 2.56 -4.12
C ALA A 43 -3.25 2.79 -2.62
N GLY A 44 -3.07 4.03 -2.17
CA GLY A 44 -3.14 4.43 -0.76
C GLY A 44 -3.62 5.86 -0.58
N ASN A 45 -3.92 6.25 0.66
CA ASN A 45 -4.54 7.55 0.96
C ASN A 45 -3.95 8.27 2.18
N SER A 46 -2.91 7.73 2.82
CA SER A 46 -2.45 8.22 4.13
C SER A 46 -0.93 8.32 4.23
N ASN A 47 -0.43 9.02 5.26
CA ASN A 47 1.02 9.06 5.54
C ASN A 47 1.59 7.68 5.87
N ALA A 48 0.77 6.73 6.35
CA ALA A 48 1.24 5.37 6.63
C ALA A 48 1.56 4.59 5.34
N ASP A 49 1.04 5.04 4.20
CA ASP A 49 1.32 4.44 2.90
C ASP A 49 2.68 4.88 2.32
N LEU A 50 3.34 5.89 2.91
CA LEU A 50 4.68 6.34 2.48
C LEU A 50 5.70 5.20 2.53
N ALA A 51 5.67 4.38 3.58
CA ALA A 51 6.52 3.20 3.70
C ALA A 51 6.24 2.15 2.62
N VAL A 52 5.01 2.05 2.14
CA VAL A 52 4.67 1.11 1.06
C VAL A 52 5.08 1.66 -0.29
N TRP A 53 4.86 2.96 -0.51
CA TRP A 53 5.21 3.66 -1.74
C TRP A 53 6.72 3.72 -1.98
N SER A 54 7.56 3.82 -0.95
CA SER A 54 9.02 3.79 -1.10
C SER A 54 9.56 2.47 -1.67
N HIS A 55 8.77 1.40 -1.62
CA HIS A 55 9.11 0.09 -2.19
C HIS A 55 8.24 -0.27 -3.40
N ALA A 56 7.21 0.52 -3.71
CA ALA A 56 6.36 0.26 -4.87
C ALA A 56 7.07 0.72 -6.14
N ARG A 57 6.68 0.13 -7.27
CA ARG A 57 7.02 0.62 -8.61
C ARG A 57 6.36 1.97 -8.89
N ALA A 58 5.08 2.10 -8.51
CA ALA A 58 4.31 3.32 -8.66
C ALA A 58 3.39 3.56 -7.46
N ALA A 59 3.26 4.84 -7.09
CA ALA A 59 2.34 5.31 -6.08
C ALA A 59 1.03 5.81 -6.72
N ILE A 60 -0.09 5.15 -6.43
CA ILE A 60 -1.42 5.58 -6.85
C ILE A 60 -2.06 6.33 -5.69
N LEU A 61 -2.18 7.65 -5.82
CA LEU A 61 -2.68 8.53 -4.77
C LEU A 61 -4.22 8.61 -4.81
N VAL A 62 -4.88 8.12 -3.77
CA VAL A 62 -6.35 8.10 -3.68
C VAL A 62 -6.82 9.16 -2.69
N GLY A 63 -7.33 10.29 -3.19
CA GLY A 63 -7.95 11.33 -2.36
C GLY A 63 -7.01 11.95 -1.30
N VAL A 64 -5.70 11.98 -1.55
CA VAL A 64 -4.72 12.51 -0.60
C VAL A 64 -4.73 14.05 -0.55
N PRO A 65 -4.49 14.68 0.60
CA PRO A 65 -4.32 16.13 0.68
C PRO A 65 -3.04 16.59 -0.02
N THR A 66 -3.02 17.83 -0.52
CA THR A 66 -1.88 18.42 -1.26
C THR A 66 -0.54 18.27 -0.54
N GLY A 67 -0.54 18.41 0.79
CA GLY A 67 0.67 18.25 1.59
C GLY A 67 1.26 16.84 1.55
N LEU A 68 0.42 15.80 1.49
CA LEU A 68 0.88 14.42 1.35
C LEU A 68 1.34 14.14 -0.08
N ARG A 69 0.60 14.61 -1.09
CA ARG A 69 1.00 14.49 -2.49
C ARG A 69 2.43 15.01 -2.71
N ARG A 70 2.74 16.21 -2.23
CA ARG A 70 4.09 16.80 -2.34
C ARG A 70 5.17 15.96 -1.66
N LYS A 71 4.85 15.32 -0.53
CA LYS A 71 5.80 14.40 0.13
C LYS A 71 6.10 13.20 -0.76
N VAL A 72 5.09 12.62 -1.41
CA VAL A 72 5.28 11.47 -2.31
C VAL A 72 6.11 11.87 -3.53
N GLU A 73 5.78 12.99 -4.17
CA GLU A 73 6.52 13.50 -5.34
C GLU A 73 8.01 13.74 -5.04
N ASN A 74 8.36 14.10 -3.80
CA ASN A 74 9.75 14.30 -3.38
C ASN A 74 10.47 13.02 -2.94
N THR A 75 9.73 11.92 -2.68
CA THR A 75 10.28 10.69 -2.08
C THR A 75 10.31 9.53 -3.06
N VAL A 76 9.40 9.53 -4.03
CA VAL A 76 9.26 8.47 -5.04
C VAL A 76 9.54 9.12 -6.38
N SER A 77 10.57 8.64 -7.09
CA SER A 77 10.80 9.03 -8.48
C SER A 77 9.61 8.55 -9.31
N ILE A 78 8.72 9.46 -9.68
CA ILE A 78 7.55 9.20 -10.55
C ILE A 78 8.02 9.15 -12.00
#